data_AF-A0A0S4VSE9-F1
#
_entry.id   AF-A0A0S4VSE9-F1
#
_cell.length_a   1.000
_cell.length_b   1.000
_cell.length_c   1.000
_cell.angle_alpha   90.00
_cell.angle_beta   90.00
_cell.angle_gamma   90.00
#
_symmetry.space_group_name_H-M   'P 1'
#
loop_
_entity.id
_entity.type
_entity.pdbx_description
1 polymer ?
#
loop_
_entity_poly.entity_id
_entity_poly.type
_entity_poly.pdbx_seq_one_letter_code
_entity_poly.pdbx_strand_id
1 'polypeptide(L)'
;MLEAALAAHADARAPLDALACFGGFEIAAMAGAMLEAARRRMVILVDGFIASAAALVATRVAPEVQRFCVFAHLSDEHGHRALLAALGAEPLLQLSMRLGEGSGAVLAYPLVVSAVAFLREMATFASAGVSEQAPPALDPAA
;
A
#
# COMPACT_ATOMS: atom_id res chain seq x y z
N MET A 1 -14.65 -3.40 25.37
CA MET A 1 -14.96 -4.54 24.46
C MET A 1 -13.72 -5.05 23.74
N LEU A 2 -12.96 -4.20 23.05
CA LEU A 2 -11.69 -4.60 22.38
C LEU A 2 -10.69 -5.28 23.33
N GLU A 3 -10.45 -4.72 24.51
CA GLU A 3 -9.55 -5.32 25.52
C GLU A 3 -10.00 -6.73 25.96
N ALA A 4 -11.32 -6.93 26.10
CA ALA A 4 -11.86 -8.24 26.48
C ALA A 4 -11.70 -9.27 25.34
N ALA A 5 -11.90 -8.86 24.09
CA ALA A 5 -11.65 -9.72 22.93
C ALA A 5 -10.15 -10.08 22.83
N LEU A 6 -9.25 -9.11 23.04
CA LEU A 6 -7.81 -9.35 23.06
C LEU A 6 -7.41 -10.33 24.17
N ALA A 7 -7.98 -10.20 25.37
CA ALA A 7 -7.74 -11.13 26.47
C ALA A 7 -8.28 -12.54 26.17
N ALA A 8 -9.48 -12.64 25.56
CA ALA A 8 -10.10 -13.93 25.22
C ALA A 8 -9.35 -14.69 24.11
N HIS A 9 -8.60 -13.99 23.27
CA HIS A 9 -7.88 -14.54 22.12
C HIS A 9 -6.38 -14.19 22.15
N ALA A 10 -5.76 -14.14 23.35
CA ALA A 10 -4.38 -13.71 23.55
C ALA A 10 -3.32 -14.53 22.77
N ASP A 11 -3.66 -15.79 22.45
CA ASP A 11 -2.79 -16.71 21.72
C ASP A 11 -2.95 -16.63 20.20
N ALA A 12 -3.94 -15.88 19.69
CA ALA A 12 -4.20 -15.70 18.27
C ALA A 12 -3.18 -14.75 17.62
N ARG A 13 -1.93 -15.20 17.52
CA ARG A 13 -0.79 -14.42 17.01
C ARG A 13 -0.44 -14.73 15.57
N ALA A 14 -0.80 -15.91 15.07
CA ALA A 14 -0.63 -16.23 13.66
C ALA A 14 -1.61 -15.39 12.81
N PRO A 15 -1.27 -15.03 11.57
CA PRO A 15 -2.07 -14.10 10.78
C PRO A 15 -3.52 -14.57 10.55
N LEU A 16 -3.70 -15.87 10.29
CA LEU A 16 -5.01 -16.45 10.05
C LEU A 16 -5.82 -16.63 11.34
N ASP A 17 -5.16 -16.93 12.47
CA ASP A 17 -5.82 -16.99 13.77
C ASP A 17 -6.31 -15.60 14.19
N ALA A 18 -5.46 -14.57 14.02
CA ALA A 18 -5.83 -13.19 14.28
C ALA A 18 -7.00 -12.74 13.38
N LEU A 19 -6.98 -13.09 12.10
CA LEU A 19 -8.09 -12.82 11.17
C LEU A 19 -9.38 -13.53 11.62
N ALA A 20 -9.30 -14.78 12.06
CA ALA A 20 -10.46 -15.55 12.51
C ALA A 20 -11.07 -15.00 13.82
N CYS A 21 -10.25 -14.51 14.74
CA CYS A 21 -10.70 -14.00 16.04
C CYS A 21 -11.14 -12.53 16.01
N PHE A 22 -10.46 -11.69 15.23
CA PHE A 22 -10.62 -10.23 15.28
C PHE A 22 -11.06 -9.59 13.96
N GLY A 23 -11.09 -10.36 12.87
CA GLY A 23 -11.47 -9.87 11.56
C GLY A 23 -12.96 -9.97 11.28
N GLY A 24 -13.28 -10.02 10.00
CA GLY A 24 -14.62 -10.23 9.46
C GLY A 24 -14.55 -10.86 8.08
N PHE A 25 -15.69 -11.34 7.57
CA PHE A 25 -15.73 -12.04 6.28
C PHE A 25 -15.23 -11.18 5.12
N GLU A 26 -15.51 -9.88 5.14
CA GLU A 26 -15.02 -8.94 4.12
C GLU A 26 -13.49 -8.78 4.14
N ILE A 27 -12.87 -8.71 5.32
CA ILE A 27 -11.41 -8.64 5.47
C ILE A 27 -10.78 -9.95 4.99
N ALA A 28 -11.38 -11.09 5.34
CA ALA A 28 -10.92 -12.40 4.88
C ALA A 28 -11.01 -12.54 3.35
N ALA A 29 -12.13 -12.11 2.76
CA ALA A 29 -12.33 -12.12 1.32
C ALA A 29 -11.31 -11.22 0.59
N MET A 30 -11.07 -10.00 1.09
CA MET A 30 -10.05 -9.11 0.54
C MET A 30 -8.64 -9.68 0.68
N ALA A 31 -8.27 -10.25 1.82
CA ALA A 31 -6.96 -10.85 2.02
C ALA A 31 -6.73 -12.01 1.04
N GLY A 32 -7.72 -12.88 0.85
CA GLY A 32 -7.70 -13.93 -0.17
C GLY A 32 -7.57 -13.39 -1.60
N ALA A 33 -8.32 -12.34 -1.94
CA ALA A 33 -8.24 -11.69 -3.24
C ALA A 33 -6.86 -11.06 -3.49
N MET A 34 -6.24 -10.45 -2.47
CA MET A 34 -4.90 -9.87 -2.55
C MET A 34 -3.82 -10.94 -2.76
N LEU A 35 -3.92 -12.08 -2.06
CA LEU A 35 -3.04 -13.24 -2.25
C LEU A 35 -3.11 -13.74 -3.71
N GLU A 36 -4.33 -13.92 -4.23
CA GLU A 36 -4.51 -14.38 -5.61
C GLU A 36 -4.07 -13.33 -6.65
N ALA A 37 -4.34 -12.05 -6.41
CA ALA A 37 -3.88 -10.96 -7.26
C ALA A 37 -2.34 -10.93 -7.35
N ALA A 38 -1.65 -11.07 -6.21
CA ALA A 38 -0.20 -11.17 -6.16
C ALA A 38 0.32 -12.40 -6.91
N ARG A 39 -0.31 -13.58 -6.74
CA ARG A 39 0.02 -14.80 -7.50
C ARG A 39 -0.11 -14.59 -9.00
N ARG A 40 -1.09 -13.80 -9.43
CA ARG A 40 -1.32 -13.40 -10.83
C ARG A 40 -0.49 -12.19 -11.28
N ARG A 41 0.38 -11.66 -10.41
CA ARG A 41 1.25 -10.50 -10.66
C ARG A 41 0.49 -9.23 -11.03
N MET A 42 -0.68 -9.03 -10.41
CA MET A 42 -1.50 -7.83 -10.59
C MET A 42 -1.07 -6.75 -9.61
N VAL A 43 -1.20 -5.48 -10.00
CA VAL A 43 -1.07 -4.34 -9.07
C VAL A 43 -2.33 -4.28 -8.20
N ILE A 44 -2.15 -4.09 -6.90
CA ILE A 44 -3.20 -4.03 -5.89
C ILE A 44 -3.24 -2.60 -5.36
N LEU A 45 -4.29 -1.84 -5.67
CA LEU A 45 -4.52 -0.55 -5.03
C LEU A 45 -5.24 -0.79 -3.70
N VAL A 46 -4.55 -0.52 -2.60
CA VAL A 46 -5.07 -0.67 -1.23
C VAL A 46 -5.69 0.64 -0.81
N ASP A 47 -6.99 0.64 -0.52
CA ASP A 47 -7.81 1.83 -0.26
C ASP A 47 -7.48 2.56 1.07
N GLY A 48 -8.31 2.36 2.10
CA GLY A 48 -8.17 2.95 3.43
C GLY A 48 -7.92 1.88 4.50
N PHE A 49 -8.31 2.18 5.75
CA PHE A 49 -7.93 1.37 6.92
C PHE A 49 -8.34 -0.11 6.83
N ILE A 50 -9.58 -0.40 6.43
CA ILE A 50 -10.09 -1.77 6.36
C ILE A 50 -9.38 -2.59 5.27
N ALA A 51 -9.10 -1.99 4.11
CA ALA A 51 -8.31 -2.62 3.06
C ALA A 51 -6.86 -2.84 3.49
N SER A 52 -6.26 -1.87 4.19
CA SER A 52 -4.91 -2.01 4.77
C SER A 52 -4.85 -3.11 5.84
N ALA A 53 -5.94 -3.38 6.57
CA ALA A 53 -5.98 -4.46 7.56
C ALA A 53 -5.95 -5.83 6.86
N ALA A 54 -6.70 -5.98 5.75
CA ALA A 54 -6.63 -7.16 4.90
C ALA A 54 -5.24 -7.31 4.28
N ALA A 55 -4.62 -6.22 3.82
CA ALA A 55 -3.25 -6.23 3.29
C ALA A 55 -2.23 -6.65 4.36
N LEU A 56 -2.38 -6.22 5.61
CA LEU A 56 -1.53 -6.69 6.71
C LEU A 56 -1.66 -8.19 6.92
N VAL A 57 -2.88 -8.75 6.92
CA VAL A 57 -3.03 -10.21 7.00
C VAL A 57 -2.37 -10.91 5.82
N ALA A 58 -2.66 -10.46 4.58
CA ALA A 58 -2.12 -11.06 3.37
C ALA A 58 -0.59 -11.04 3.33
N THR A 59 0.05 -9.93 3.70
CA THR A 59 1.52 -9.79 3.75
C THR A 59 2.16 -10.59 4.87
N ARG A 60 1.45 -10.85 5.97
CA ARG A 60 1.96 -11.74 7.02
C ARG A 60 1.81 -13.22 6.67
N VAL A 61 0.83 -13.57 5.84
CA VAL A 61 0.69 -14.92 5.25
C VAL A 61 1.74 -15.15 4.17
N ALA A 62 1.93 -14.18 3.28
CA ALA A 62 2.82 -14.23 2.14
C ALA A 62 3.51 -12.86 1.95
N PRO A 63 4.74 -12.67 2.48
CA PRO A 63 5.44 -11.38 2.47
C PRO A 63 5.60 -10.75 1.08
N GLU A 64 5.70 -11.58 0.04
CA GLU A 64 5.82 -11.13 -1.34
C GLU A 64 4.58 -10.39 -1.86
N VAL A 65 3.41 -10.50 -1.22
CA VAL A 65 2.21 -9.72 -1.60
C VAL A 65 2.50 -8.23 -1.59
N GLN A 66 3.33 -7.77 -0.63
CA GLN A 66 3.58 -6.36 -0.40
C GLN A 66 4.14 -5.64 -1.63
N ARG A 67 4.99 -6.31 -2.43
CA ARG A 67 5.60 -5.71 -3.63
C ARG A 67 4.57 -5.34 -4.71
N PHE A 68 3.35 -5.88 -4.62
CA PHE A 68 2.26 -5.63 -5.55
C PHE A 68 1.30 -4.57 -5.03
N CYS A 69 1.44 -4.14 -3.77
CA CYS A 69 0.55 -3.18 -3.13
C CYS A 69 1.00 -1.74 -3.41
N VAL A 70 0.04 -0.91 -3.82
CA VAL A 70 0.13 0.54 -3.87
C VAL A 70 -0.90 1.09 -2.89
N PHE A 71 -0.46 1.79 -1.85
CA PHE A 71 -1.34 2.33 -0.82
C PHE A 71 -1.92 3.66 -1.30
N ALA A 72 -3.25 3.73 -1.40
CA ALA A 72 -3.93 4.80 -2.10
C ALA A 72 -3.96 6.10 -1.30
N HIS A 73 -4.49 6.06 -0.07
CA HIS A 73 -4.61 7.26 0.74
C HIS A 73 -4.38 7.00 2.23
N LEU A 74 -3.96 8.02 2.96
CA LEU A 74 -4.08 8.06 4.40
C LEU A 74 -5.54 8.37 4.78
N SER A 75 -6.28 7.35 5.17
CA SER A 75 -7.58 7.52 5.83
C SER A 75 -7.48 8.31 7.14
N ASP A 76 -8.54 9.07 7.46
CA ASP A 76 -8.72 9.84 8.71
C ASP A 76 -9.16 8.96 9.90
N GLU A 77 -9.05 7.64 9.76
CA GLU A 77 -9.25 6.67 10.83
C GLU A 77 -8.00 6.60 11.72
N HIS A 78 -8.16 6.77 13.03
CA HIS A 78 -7.05 6.91 13.99
C HIS A 78 -5.99 5.80 13.89
N GLY A 79 -6.42 4.55 13.66
CA GLY A 79 -5.53 3.40 13.57
C GLY A 79 -4.73 3.30 12.26
N HIS A 80 -5.09 4.06 11.22
CA HIS A 80 -4.54 3.81 9.89
C HIS A 80 -3.06 4.17 9.76
N ARG A 81 -2.63 5.25 10.42
CA ARG A 81 -1.20 5.62 10.45
C ARG A 81 -0.34 4.54 11.09
N ALA A 82 -0.79 3.98 12.21
CA ALA A 82 -0.09 2.90 12.89
C ALA A 82 -0.05 1.62 12.03
N LEU A 83 -1.13 1.33 11.31
CA LEU A 83 -1.22 0.19 10.41
C LEU A 83 -0.27 0.32 9.21
N LEU A 84 -0.22 1.50 8.57
CA LEU A 84 0.73 1.79 7.50
C LEU A 84 2.19 1.71 8.01
N ALA A 85 2.47 2.18 9.22
CA ALA A 85 3.79 2.03 9.84
C ALA A 85 4.16 0.55 10.08
N ALA A 86 3.21 -0.28 10.54
CA ALA A 86 3.42 -1.72 10.72
C ALA A 86 3.64 -2.47 9.39
N LEU A 87 3.15 -1.91 8.29
CA LEU A 87 3.42 -2.35 6.93
C LEU A 87 4.71 -1.73 6.36
N GLY A 88 5.25 -0.65 6.92
CA GLY A 88 6.32 0.11 6.28
C GLY A 88 5.87 0.75 4.95
N ALA A 89 4.60 1.15 4.88
CA ALA A 89 3.96 1.67 3.67
C ALA A 89 3.77 3.19 3.72
N GLU A 90 3.94 3.84 2.56
CA GLU A 90 3.64 5.26 2.36
C GLU A 90 2.46 5.40 1.38
N PRO A 91 1.39 6.11 1.76
CA PRO A 91 0.23 6.30 0.89
C PRO A 91 0.45 7.43 -0.12
N LEU A 92 -0.18 7.33 -1.29
CA LEU A 92 -0.06 8.35 -2.35
C LEU A 92 -0.78 9.66 -2.02
N LEU A 93 -1.90 9.60 -1.28
CA LEU A 93 -2.80 10.72 -1.05
C LEU A 93 -3.04 10.98 0.44
N GLN A 94 -3.23 12.24 0.82
CA GLN A 94 -3.69 12.61 2.17
C GLN A 94 -4.78 13.69 2.04
N LEU A 95 -6.04 13.25 1.95
CA LEU A 95 -7.20 14.08 1.62
C LEU A 95 -8.28 14.08 2.73
N SER A 96 -7.92 13.66 3.95
CA SER A 96 -8.85 13.54 5.09
C SER A 96 -10.11 12.70 4.79
N MET A 97 -9.96 11.68 3.95
CA MET A 97 -11.05 10.77 3.56
C MET A 97 -11.23 9.65 4.60
N ARG A 98 -12.47 9.16 4.77
CA ARG A 98 -12.80 8.03 5.66
C ARG A 98 -14.08 7.28 5.24
N LEU A 99 -14.42 7.33 3.95
CA LEU A 99 -15.61 6.66 3.42
C LEU A 99 -15.38 5.16 3.27
N GLY A 100 -14.20 4.76 2.79
CA GLY A 100 -13.92 3.39 2.39
C GLY A 100 -14.49 3.07 1.01
N GLU A 101 -15.01 1.84 0.84
CA GLU A 101 -15.65 1.34 -0.39
C GLU A 101 -14.74 1.37 -1.64
N GLY A 102 -13.42 1.52 -1.48
CA GLY A 102 -12.48 1.66 -2.60
C GLY A 102 -12.40 3.08 -3.17
N SER A 103 -13.03 4.07 -2.54
CA SER A 103 -13.08 5.44 -3.03
C SER A 103 -11.69 6.09 -3.16
N GLY A 104 -10.80 5.88 -2.18
CA GLY A 104 -9.42 6.33 -2.24
C GLY A 104 -8.61 5.59 -3.31
N ALA A 105 -8.81 4.28 -3.46
CA ALA A 105 -8.19 3.49 -4.52
C ALA A 105 -8.56 4.01 -5.92
N VAL A 106 -9.84 4.32 -6.16
CA VAL A 106 -10.29 4.90 -7.43
C VAL A 106 -9.71 6.29 -7.65
N LEU A 107 -9.62 7.14 -6.62
CA LEU A 107 -8.98 8.45 -6.71
C LEU A 107 -7.47 8.39 -6.96
N ALA A 108 -6.79 7.36 -6.45
CA ALA A 108 -5.35 7.16 -6.66
C ALA A 108 -5.02 6.54 -8.03
N TYR A 109 -5.97 5.86 -8.67
CA TYR A 109 -5.75 5.16 -9.95
C TYR A 109 -5.16 6.05 -11.06
N PRO A 110 -5.61 7.31 -11.29
CA PRO A 110 -4.99 8.18 -12.28
C PRO A 110 -3.50 8.46 -12.04
N LEU A 111 -3.01 8.43 -10.79
CA LEU A 111 -1.58 8.60 -10.49
C LEU A 111 -0.78 7.38 -10.96
N VAL A 112 -1.32 6.17 -10.77
CA VAL A 112 -0.71 4.93 -11.26
C VAL A 112 -0.65 4.93 -12.79
N VAL A 113 -1.75 5.32 -13.46
CA VAL A 113 -1.79 5.46 -14.92
C VAL A 113 -0.77 6.48 -15.40
N SER A 114 -0.68 7.63 -14.73
CA SER A 114 0.30 8.67 -15.05
C SER A 114 1.73 8.15 -14.90
N ALA A 115 2.06 7.42 -13.84
CA ALA A 115 3.39 6.84 -13.65
C ALA A 115 3.77 5.86 -14.77
N VAL A 116 2.81 5.03 -15.22
CA VAL A 116 3.01 4.14 -16.37
C VAL A 116 3.22 4.94 -17.66
N ALA A 117 2.44 6.00 -17.88
CA ALA A 117 2.60 6.88 -19.04
C ALA A 117 3.97 7.55 -19.04
N PHE A 118 4.42 8.08 -17.90
CA PHE A 118 5.75 8.67 -17.75
C PHE A 118 6.86 7.68 -18.17
N LEU A 119 6.80 6.43 -17.72
CA LEU A 119 7.79 5.41 -18.09
C LEU A 119 7.75 5.03 -19.58
N ARG A 120 6.60 5.14 -20.24
CA ARG A 120 6.42 4.71 -21.63
C ARG A 120 6.65 5.82 -22.66
N GLU A 121 6.29 7.05 -22.31
CA GLU A 121 6.10 8.14 -23.26
C GLU A 121 7.08 9.30 -23.06
N MET A 122 7.75 9.40 -21.90
CA MET A 122 8.79 10.41 -21.75
C MET A 122 9.97 10.14 -22.69
N ALA A 123 10.31 11.17 -23.46
CA ALA A 123 11.54 11.19 -24.22
C ALA A 123 12.74 11.09 -23.26
N THR A 124 13.72 10.27 -23.65
CA THR A 124 15.05 10.30 -23.03
C THR A 124 15.73 11.65 -23.31
N PHE A 125 16.69 12.04 -22.47
CA PHE A 125 17.47 13.27 -22.70
C PHE A 125 18.11 13.33 -24.09
N ALA A 126 18.62 12.19 -24.58
CA ALA A 126 19.18 12.07 -25.93
C ALA A 126 18.13 12.35 -27.02
N SER A 127 16.94 11.74 -26.94
CA SER A 127 15.85 11.99 -27.90
C SER A 127 15.23 13.39 -27.79
N ALA A 128 15.33 14.02 -26.61
CA ALA A 128 14.82 15.36 -26.36
C ALA A 128 15.83 16.47 -26.71
N GLY A 129 17.06 16.13 -27.10
CA GLY A 129 18.09 17.10 -27.46
C GLY A 129 18.61 17.91 -26.27
N VAL A 130 18.53 17.37 -25.04
CA VAL A 130 19.02 18.03 -23.83
C VAL A 130 20.51 17.72 -23.68
N SER A 131 21.36 18.77 -23.64
CA SER A 131 22.81 18.59 -23.44
C SER A 131 23.12 18.18 -22.00
N GLU A 132 23.92 17.13 -21.81
CA GLU A 132 24.48 16.80 -20.49
C GLU A 132 25.38 17.95 -20.01
N GLN A 133 24.99 18.65 -18.94
CA GLN A 133 25.91 19.53 -18.24
C GLN A 133 26.89 18.65 -17.46
N ALA A 134 28.18 18.76 -17.78
CA ALA A 134 29.22 18.13 -16.98
C ALA A 134 29.09 18.61 -15.53
N PRO A 135 29.12 17.72 -14.51
CA PRO A 135 29.11 18.14 -13.13
C PRO A 135 30.26 19.13 -12.90
N PRO A 136 30.04 20.19 -12.09
CA PRO A 136 31.08 21.18 -11.83
C PRO A 136 32.32 20.45 -11.33
N ALA A 137 33.48 20.77 -11.93
CA ALA A 137 34.74 20.23 -11.47
C ALA A 137 34.87 20.50 -9.97
N LEU A 138 35.00 19.44 -9.17
CA LEU A 138 35.33 19.58 -7.76
C LEU A 138 36.64 20.37 -7.69
N ASP A 139 36.57 21.55 -7.10
CA ASP A 139 37.76 22.35 -6.82
C ASP A 139 38.65 21.54 -5.87
N PRO A 140 39.86 21.12 -6.29
CA PRO A 140 40.76 20.35 -5.44
C PRO A 140 41.34 21.17 -4.28
N ALA A 141 40.98 22.46 -4.14
CA ALA A 141 41.46 23.36 -3.10
C ALA A 141 40.42 23.75 -2.01
N ALA A 142 39.25 23.11 -1.96
CA ALA A 142 38.24 23.32 -0.90
C ALA A 142 38.37 22.35 0.29
#